data_AF-A0A9E3K9B4-F1
#
_entry.id   AF-A0A9E3K9B4-F1
#
_cell.length_a   1.000
_cell.length_b   1.000
_cell.length_c   1.000
_cell.angle_alpha   90.00
_cell.angle_beta   90.00
_cell.angle_gamma   90.00
#
_symmetry.space_group_name_H-M   'P 1'
#
loop_
_entity.id
_entity.type
_entity.pdbx_description
1 polymer ?
#
loop_
_entity_poly.entity_id
_entity_poly.type
_entity_poly.pdbx_seq_one_letter_code
_entity_poly.pdbx_strand_id
1 'polypeptide(L)'
;WWNPAVEDQASDRAHRMGQQRPVTIYRLVARHTIEEGIVDLHRHKRDLADSLLEGSDMAARMSPADMLAMLQAGLAGASAGRTASVADWRSG
;
A
#
# COMPACT_ATOMS: atom_id res chain seq x y z
N TRP A 1 -13.97 -5.84 7.21
CA TRP A 1 -14.29 -4.86 6.16
C TRP A 1 -13.13 -3.88 6.16
N TRP A 2 -12.26 -3.88 5.15
CA TRP A 2 -11.15 -2.92 4.96
C TRP A 2 -10.43 -3.35 3.67
N ASN A 3 -11.20 -3.37 2.59
CA ASN A 3 -10.66 -3.58 1.25
C ASN A 3 -11.00 -2.31 0.46
N PRO A 4 -9.99 -1.49 0.06
CA PRO A 4 -10.21 -0.27 -0.71
C PRO A 4 -11.12 -0.46 -1.92
N ALA A 5 -11.00 -1.60 -2.62
CA ALA A 5 -11.84 -1.93 -3.77
C ALA A 5 -13.34 -2.01 -3.44
N VAL A 6 -13.69 -2.33 -2.19
CA VAL A 6 -15.09 -2.37 -1.73
C VAL A 6 -15.61 -0.97 -1.42
N GLU A 7 -14.75 -0.05 -0.94
CA GLU A 7 -15.08 1.36 -0.74
C GLU A 7 -15.26 2.08 -2.09
N ASP A 8 -14.38 1.78 -3.05
CA ASP A 8 -14.48 2.28 -4.43
C ASP A 8 -15.78 1.79 -5.08
N GLN A 9 -16.09 0.49 -4.98
CA GLN A 9 -17.36 -0.06 -5.50
C GLN A 9 -18.59 0.57 -4.83
N ALA A 10 -18.54 0.91 -3.54
CA ALA A 10 -19.62 1.60 -2.86
C ALA A 10 -19.76 3.05 -3.35
N SER A 11 -18.65 3.72 -3.60
CA SER A 11 -18.58 5.09 -4.12
C SER A 11 -19.13 5.18 -5.56
N ASP A 12 -18.80 4.21 -6.40
CA ASP A 12 -19.27 4.12 -7.79
C ASP A 12 -20.80 4.03 -7.91
N ARG A 13 -21.48 3.50 -6.88
CA ARG A 13 -22.96 3.48 -6.85
C ARG A 13 -23.57 4.87 -6.79
N ALA A 14 -22.89 5.82 -6.14
CA ALA A 14 -23.31 7.21 -6.05
C ALA A 14 -22.84 8.02 -7.27
N HIS A 15 -21.64 7.72 -7.79
CA HIS A 15 -21.05 8.33 -8.98
C HIS A 15 -21.55 7.68 -10.29
N ARG A 16 -22.85 7.80 -10.57
CA ARG A 16 -23.47 7.27 -11.81
C ARG A 16 -23.78 8.35 -12.84
N MET A 17 -23.76 7.96 -14.13
CA MET A 17 -24.14 8.84 -15.24
C MET A 17 -25.55 9.40 -15.04
N GLY A 18 -25.71 10.71 -15.22
CA GLY A 18 -26.96 11.43 -14.98
C GLY A 18 -27.10 12.04 -13.59
N GLN A 19 -26.15 11.81 -12.67
CA GLN A 19 -26.06 12.58 -11.43
C GLN A 19 -25.60 14.01 -11.75
N GLN A 20 -26.39 15.01 -11.35
CA GLN A 20 -26.08 16.44 -11.57
C GLN A 20 -25.57 17.15 -10.31
N ARG A 21 -25.72 16.52 -9.15
CA ARG A 21 -25.31 17.10 -7.87
C ARG A 21 -23.95 16.56 -7.44
N PRO A 22 -23.10 17.39 -6.80
CA PRO A 22 -21.84 16.92 -6.22
C PRO A 22 -22.10 15.77 -5.23
N VAL A 23 -21.33 14.69 -5.37
CA VAL A 23 -21.33 13.56 -4.44
C VAL A 23 -20.23 13.81 -3.41
N THR A 24 -20.57 13.72 -2.13
CA THR A 24 -19.62 13.85 -1.02
C THR A 24 -19.60 12.56 -0.24
N ILE A 25 -18.40 11.98 -0.08
CA ILE A 25 -18.18 10.74 0.66
C ILE A 25 -17.55 11.10 2.00
N TYR A 26 -18.23 10.74 3.08
CA TYR A 26 -17.71 10.91 4.44
C TYR A 26 -17.19 9.56 4.93
N ARG A 27 -15.88 9.48 5.19
CA ARG A 27 -15.29 8.36 5.90
C ARG A 27 -15.15 8.72 7.37
N LEU A 28 -15.84 7.96 8.23
CA LEU A 28 -15.72 8.08 9.68
C LEU A 28 -14.57 7.17 10.14
N VAL A 29 -13.66 7.73 10.94
CA VAL A 29 -12.51 7.00 11.50
C VAL A 29 -12.46 7.28 13.00
N ALA A 30 -12.43 6.23 13.80
CA ALA A 30 -12.35 6.33 15.25
C ALA A 30 -10.91 6.63 15.70
N ARG A 31 -10.74 7.71 16.48
CA ARG A 31 -9.44 8.11 17.02
C ARG A 31 -8.94 7.15 18.09
N HIS A 32 -7.62 6.97 18.16
CA HIS A 32 -6.94 6.07 19.08
C HIS A 32 -7.36 4.60 18.92
N THR A 33 -7.67 4.22 17.68
CA THR A 33 -8.03 2.85 17.34
C THR A 33 -7.16 2.33 16.20
N ILE A 34 -7.26 1.02 15.95
CA ILE A 34 -6.60 0.38 14.82
C ILE A 34 -7.00 0.97 13.46
N GLU A 35 -8.15 1.66 13.37
CA GLU A 35 -8.64 2.22 12.12
C GLU A 35 -7.70 3.31 11.57
N GLU A 36 -7.03 4.09 12.43
CA GLU A 36 -6.04 5.09 12.03
C GLU A 36 -4.83 4.44 11.36
N GLY A 37 -4.28 3.39 11.99
CA GLY A 37 -3.15 2.65 11.43
C GLY A 37 -3.49 1.96 10.11
N ILE A 38 -4.74 1.52 9.93
CA ILE A 38 -5.19 0.93 8.68
C ILE A 38 -5.33 1.99 7.57
N VAL A 39 -5.87 3.18 7.87
CA VAL A 39 -5.92 4.32 6.93
C VAL A 39 -4.49 4.66 6.45
N ASP A 40 -3.55 4.76 7.38
CA ASP A 40 -2.16 5.10 7.06
C ASP A 40 -1.48 4.00 6.25
N LEU A 41 -1.68 2.73 6.60
CA LEU A 41 -1.15 1.60 5.82
C LEU A 41 -1.67 1.61 4.38
N HIS A 42 -2.96 1.87 4.18
CA HIS A 42 -3.52 1.97 2.84
C HIS A 42 -2.95 3.14 2.04
N ARG A 43 -2.67 4.28 2.70
CA ARG A 43 -1.98 5.40 2.06
C ARG A 43 -0.58 4.98 1.60
N HIS A 44 0.24 4.44 2.49
CA HIS A 44 1.59 3.97 2.14
C HIS A 44 1.57 2.94 1.00
N LYS A 45 0.59 2.03 1.00
CA LYS A 45 0.44 1.03 -0.08
C LYS A 45 0.08 1.69 -1.42
N ARG A 46 -0.79 2.71 -1.41
CA ARG A 46 -1.13 3.47 -2.62
C ARG A 46 0.06 4.27 -3.11
N ASP A 47 0.72 5.02 -2.25
CA ASP A 47 1.90 5.82 -2.61
C ASP A 47 3.02 4.94 -3.18
N LEU A 48 3.23 3.75 -2.62
CA LEU A 48 4.16 2.77 -3.17
C LEU A 48 3.72 2.31 -4.57
N ALA A 49 2.45 1.97 -4.77
CA ALA A 49 1.94 1.58 -6.08
C ALA A 49 2.06 2.71 -7.10
N ASP A 50 1.72 3.93 -6.72
CA ASP A 50 1.82 5.12 -7.56
C ASP A 50 3.29 5.40 -7.90
N SER A 51 4.23 5.29 -6.96
CA SER A 51 5.67 5.44 -7.24
C SER A 51 6.21 4.38 -8.20
N LEU A 52 5.70 3.15 -8.14
CA LEU A 52 6.05 2.09 -9.08
C LEU A 52 5.49 2.37 -10.48
N LEU A 53 4.29 2.97 -10.56
CA LEU A 53 3.62 3.32 -11.80
C LEU A 53 4.15 4.63 -12.41
N GLU A 54 4.59 5.61 -11.64
CA GLU A 54 5.28 6.81 -12.14
C GLU A 54 6.67 6.46 -12.69
N GLY A 55 7.30 5.41 -12.16
CA GLY A 55 8.47 4.77 -12.79
C GLY A 55 8.15 3.96 -14.05
N SER A 56 6.89 3.87 -14.48
CA SER A 56 6.48 2.97 -15.57
C SER A 56 6.81 3.42 -16.99
N ASP A 57 7.25 4.65 -17.21
CA ASP A 57 7.91 4.99 -18.48
C ASP A 57 9.25 4.21 -18.62
N MET A 58 9.87 3.84 -17.50
CA MET A 58 10.98 2.88 -17.46
C MET A 58 10.50 1.43 -17.28
N ALA A 59 9.43 1.17 -16.51
CA ALA A 59 8.90 -0.19 -16.31
C ALA A 59 8.17 -0.77 -17.53
N ALA A 60 7.72 0.04 -18.49
CA ALA A 60 7.23 -0.42 -19.79
C ALA A 60 8.31 -1.16 -20.60
N ARG A 61 9.59 -0.98 -20.24
CA ARG A 61 10.73 -1.75 -20.78
C ARG A 61 11.12 -2.96 -19.95
N MET A 62 10.45 -3.20 -18.82
CA MET A 62 10.77 -4.28 -17.89
C MET A 62 9.74 -5.40 -18.00
N SER A 63 10.21 -6.63 -18.14
CA SER A 63 9.31 -7.77 -18.26
C SER A 63 8.67 -8.11 -16.90
N PRO A 64 7.51 -8.79 -16.88
CA PRO A 64 6.92 -9.32 -15.65
C PRO A 64 7.87 -10.19 -14.80
N ALA A 65 8.85 -10.84 -15.45
CA ALA A 65 9.88 -11.62 -14.76
C ALA A 65 10.86 -10.72 -13.99
N ASP A 66 11.21 -9.56 -14.54
CA ASP A 66 12.14 -8.61 -13.91
C ASP A 66 11.52 -7.98 -12.66
N MET A 67 10.23 -7.66 -12.70
CA MET A 67 9.48 -7.16 -11.53
C MET A 67 9.43 -8.20 -10.41
N LEU A 68 9.19 -9.48 -10.75
CA LEU A 68 9.17 -10.57 -9.78
C LEU A 68 10.54 -10.78 -9.13
N ALA A 69 11.61 -10.71 -9.93
CA ALA A 69 12.98 -10.83 -9.44
C ALA A 69 13.36 -9.69 -8.47
N MET A 70 12.95 -8.45 -8.76
CA MET A 70 13.20 -7.31 -7.85
C MET A 70 12.47 -7.45 -6.52
N LEU A 71 11.20 -7.89 -6.54
CA LEU A 71 10.43 -8.13 -5.31
C LEU A 71 11.06 -9.24 -4.47
N GLN A 72 11.52 -10.32 -5.10
CA GLN A 72 12.22 -11.42 -4.41
C GLN A 72 13.58 -10.97 -3.84
N ALA A 73 14.34 -10.17 -4.58
CA ALA A 73 15.61 -9.61 -4.13
C ALA A 73 15.42 -8.63 -2.95
N GLY A 74 14.38 -7.78 -2.98
CA GLY A 74 14.03 -6.89 -1.87
C GLY A 74 13.61 -7.65 -0.60
N LEU A 75 12.85 -8.73 -0.76
CA LEU A 75 12.46 -9.62 0.35
C LEU A 75 13.67 -10.40 0.93
N ALA A 76 14.63 -10.78 0.09
CA ALA A 76 15.88 -11.42 0.53
C ALA A 76 16.79 -10.43 1.29
N GLY A 77 16.91 -9.18 0.82
CA GLY A 77 17.64 -8.13 1.51
C GLY A 77 17.04 -7.76 2.87
N ALA A 78 15.71 -7.75 2.98
CA ALA A 78 15.01 -7.51 4.24
C ALA A 78 15.12 -8.68 5.24
N SER A 79 15.40 -9.89 4.77
CA SER A 79 15.66 -11.08 5.60
C SER A 79 17.07 -11.08 6.17
N ALA A 80 18.07 -10.66 5.39
CA ALA A 80 19.47 -10.61 5.80
C ALA A 80 19.77 -9.57 6.91
N GLY A 81 18.94 -8.53 7.05
CA GLY A 81 19.10 -7.50 8.09
C GLY A 81 18.59 -7.85 9.49
N ARG A 82 17.95 -9.00 9.70
CA ARG A 82 17.34 -9.38 11.00
C ARG A 82 18.12 -10.42 11.82
N THR A 83 19.30 -10.85 11.39
CA THR A 83 20.12 -11.83 12.13
C THR A 83 21.33 -11.24 12.85
N ALA A 84 21.55 -9.92 12.77
CA ALA A 84 22.59 -9.28 13.56
C ALA A 84 22.07 -8.83 14.94
N SER A 85 22.58 -9.52 15.97
CA SER A 85 22.64 -9.13 17.39
C SER A 85 21.47 -9.52 18.31
N VAL A 86 21.52 -10.77 18.80
CA VAL A 86 21.02 -11.19 20.13
C VAL A 86 22.18 -11.75 20.99
N ALA A 87 23.44 -11.55 20.58
CA ALA A 87 24.60 -12.13 21.26
C ALA A 87 25.49 -11.12 22.03
N ASP A 88 25.25 -9.81 21.95
CA ASP A 88 26.16 -8.79 22.52
C ASP A 88 25.75 -8.20 23.89
N TRP A 89 24.77 -8.77 24.60
CA TRP A 89 24.35 -8.27 25.93
C TRP A 89 24.86 -9.10 27.13
N ARG A 90 25.78 -10.04 26.92
CA ARG A 90 26.40 -10.83 28.01
C ARG A 90 27.89 -11.03 27.83
N SER A 91 28.65 -9.96 27.99
CA SER A 91 30.06 -9.91 28.43
C SER A 91 30.28 -8.45 28.83
N GLY A 92 30.36 -8.12 30.12
CA GLY A 92 31.62 -8.13 30.84
C GLY A 92 32.18 -6.72 30.86
#